data_AF-A0A2E4ZVP6-F1
#
_entry.id   AF-A0A2E4ZVP6-F1
#
_cell.length_a   1.000
_cell.length_b   1.000
_cell.length_c   1.000
_cell.angle_alpha   90.00
_cell.angle_beta   90.00
_cell.angle_gamma   90.00
#
_symmetry.space_group_name_H-M   'P 1'
#
loop_
_entity.id
_entity.type
_entity.pdbx_description
1 polymer ?
#
loop_
_entity_poly.entity_id
_entity_poly.type
_entity_poly.pdbx_seq_one_letter_code
_entity_poly.pdbx_strand_id
1 'polypeptide(L)'
;MRLAAENEKSPIEAARRLAERLFREESISFGFKAFMQKQRRQPAQKANHSDEERDSSRDEVIEMLNSEERWERRRGPVKVRLADALFRIGDEWRSALSCPQSLEAVKAGSLWRRGKGKRRTYGREMPVARFPQEEGKGKVALLKSFRRRVRDHFKSSNPKLLRRYSKKHWSLEALEKQFGPLFPELSCGGRLKELIERGGMVSARLDYGEAHAYGWTDQRGAALLNPPLRKRRQDWVSPFVKTDKDNQFRDDSLVETWHGLGLVDGEASPTRRGIIFSFFHQGEGLAVAAALEDEAYLIEELAQDLANLRAGHRFAALAGQGSRLGVTCRKIYGDVTCGGYLVRGVPPEYGDGAAEAIREALAPPEDKRNLFDDELRPGDLERALLEWRSLLSLIAHAPALQWNRWEALQEQARALTDGDSHATELPKLPPLAREQRKRHQSRLQRGR
;
A
#
# COMPACT_ATOMS: atom_id res chain seq x y z
N MET A 1 35.67 10.50 14.84
CA MET A 1 35.01 10.07 16.09
C MET A 1 35.11 8.57 16.30
N ARG A 2 34.63 7.72 15.39
CA ARG A 2 34.71 6.24 15.48
C ARG A 2 36.11 5.73 15.84
N LEU A 3 37.13 6.06 15.04
CA LEU A 3 38.52 5.67 15.31
C LEU A 3 39.07 6.17 16.66
N ALA A 4 38.55 7.28 17.18
CA ALA A 4 38.96 7.78 18.49
C ALA A 4 38.34 6.90 19.59
N ALA A 5 37.04 6.59 19.49
CA ALA A 5 36.36 5.67 20.41
C ALA A 5 37.00 4.28 20.42
N GLU A 6 37.32 3.72 19.25
CA GLU A 6 38.01 2.41 19.11
C GLU A 6 39.41 2.39 19.74
N ASN A 7 40.08 3.55 19.85
CA ASN A 7 41.39 3.70 20.47
C ASN A 7 41.32 4.27 21.90
N GLU A 8 40.15 4.22 22.56
CA GLU A 8 39.92 4.75 23.91
C GLU A 8 40.28 6.25 24.06
N LYS A 9 40.21 7.01 22.96
CA LYS A 9 40.42 8.46 22.90
C LYS A 9 39.09 9.19 22.81
N SER A 10 39.07 10.43 23.31
CA SER A 10 37.85 11.26 23.30
C SER A 10 37.30 11.50 21.88
N PRO A 11 36.08 11.04 21.57
CA PRO A 11 35.43 11.33 20.28
C PRO A 11 35.14 12.81 20.09
N ILE A 12 34.80 13.52 21.17
CA ILE A 12 34.55 14.96 21.21
C ILE A 12 35.80 15.72 20.75
N GLU A 13 36.98 15.38 21.29
CA GLU A 13 38.22 16.04 20.92
C GLU A 13 38.60 15.77 19.46
N ALA A 14 38.35 14.54 18.98
CA ALA A 14 38.56 14.20 17.58
C ALA A 14 37.66 15.01 16.63
N ALA A 15 36.40 15.26 17.01
CA ALA A 15 35.49 16.10 16.24
C ALA A 15 35.93 17.57 16.26
N ARG A 16 36.33 18.10 17.42
CA ARG A 16 36.85 19.47 17.56
C ARG A 16 38.08 19.71 16.69
N ARG A 17 39.04 18.78 16.74
CA ARG A 17 40.26 18.84 15.91
C ARG A 17 39.96 18.79 14.41
N LEU A 18 38.90 18.08 14.00
CA LEU A 18 38.46 18.08 12.60
C LEU A 18 37.91 19.45 12.22
N ALA A 19 37.01 20.04 13.02
CA ALA A 19 36.43 21.36 12.74
C ALA A 19 37.49 22.46 12.64
N GLU A 20 38.51 22.45 13.49
CA GLU A 20 39.63 23.40 13.44
C GLU A 20 40.49 23.28 12.16
N ARG A 21 40.42 22.13 11.47
CA ARG A 21 41.18 21.85 10.25
C ARG A 21 40.36 22.04 8.97
N LEU A 22 39.06 22.34 9.08
CA LEU A 22 38.24 22.64 7.92
C LEU A 22 38.57 24.05 7.42
N PHE A 23 38.82 24.19 6.11
CA PHE A 23 39.08 25.49 5.48
C PHE A 23 37.77 26.30 5.39
N ARG A 24 37.45 27.03 6.46
CA ARG A 24 36.30 27.94 6.55
C ARG A 24 36.65 29.18 7.36
N GLU A 25 36.00 30.30 7.05
CA GLU A 25 36.18 31.58 7.76
C GLU A 25 35.57 31.55 9.17
N GLU A 26 34.44 30.85 9.33
CA GLU A 26 33.74 30.69 10.60
C GLU A 26 33.95 29.27 11.17
N SER A 27 34.27 29.19 12.47
CA SER A 27 34.45 27.92 13.17
C SER A 27 33.10 27.22 13.40
N ILE A 28 33.00 25.94 13.04
CA ILE A 28 31.80 25.13 13.28
C ILE A 28 31.67 24.82 14.78
N SER A 29 30.63 25.35 15.42
CA SER A 29 30.29 24.99 16.80
C SER A 29 29.37 23.77 16.83
N PHE A 30 29.84 22.68 17.42
CA PHE A 30 29.04 21.45 17.55
C PHE A 30 28.11 21.43 18.78
N GLY A 31 28.38 22.26 19.80
CA GLY A 31 27.57 22.32 21.03
C GLY A 31 27.89 21.26 22.11
N PHE A 32 28.96 20.47 21.98
CA PHE A 32 29.30 19.40 22.93
C PHE A 32 29.32 19.83 24.41
N LYS A 33 29.83 21.03 24.73
CA LYS A 33 29.92 21.49 26.13
C LYS A 33 28.54 21.65 26.80
N ALA A 34 27.60 22.27 26.10
CA ALA A 34 26.23 22.45 26.59
C ALA A 34 25.50 21.11 26.67
N PHE A 35 25.67 20.26 25.64
CA PHE A 35 25.12 18.91 25.61
C PHE A 35 25.57 18.07 26.81
N MET A 36 26.88 17.98 27.10
CA MET A 36 27.38 17.20 28.23
C MET A 36 26.89 17.73 29.59
N GLN A 37 26.72 19.05 29.73
CA GLN A 37 26.17 19.64 30.94
C GLN A 37 24.70 19.26 31.14
N LYS A 38 23.92 19.20 30.04
CA LYS A 38 22.52 18.77 30.04
C LYS A 38 22.40 17.28 30.40
N GLN A 39 23.23 16.41 29.80
CA GLN A 39 23.25 14.97 30.09
C GLN A 39 23.57 14.67 31.55
N ARG A 40 24.57 15.36 32.14
CA ARG A 40 24.92 15.19 33.56
C ARG A 40 23.82 15.63 34.54
N ARG A 41 22.90 16.50 34.10
CA ARG A 41 21.79 17.02 34.93
C ARG A 41 20.53 16.16 34.82
N GLN A 42 20.43 15.33 33.79
CA GLN A 42 19.32 14.39 33.66
C GLN A 42 19.64 13.13 34.50
N PRO A 43 18.81 12.75 35.49
CA PRO A 43 18.94 11.43 36.09
C PRO A 43 18.72 10.39 34.98
N ALA A 44 19.45 9.27 35.02
CA ALA A 44 19.37 8.20 34.02
C ALA A 44 17.92 7.76 33.79
N GLN A 45 17.24 8.41 32.85
CA GLN A 45 15.92 8.03 32.40
C GLN A 45 16.12 6.77 31.59
N LYS A 46 15.79 5.63 32.20
CA LYS A 46 15.46 4.42 31.44
C LYS A 46 14.53 4.85 30.32
N ALA A 47 14.84 4.40 29.11
CA ALA A 47 14.03 4.63 27.92
C ALA A 47 12.59 4.19 28.21
N ASN A 48 11.76 5.15 28.64
CA ASN A 48 10.34 4.95 28.77
C ASN A 48 9.78 4.95 27.35
N HIS A 49 9.74 3.76 26.73
CA HIS A 49 8.67 3.47 25.79
C HIS A 49 7.36 3.60 26.58
N SER A 50 6.74 4.78 26.54
CA SER A 50 5.38 4.96 27.00
C SER A 50 4.44 4.29 25.99
N ASP A 51 4.28 2.99 26.13
CA ASP A 51 3.20 2.19 25.52
C ASP A 51 1.92 2.22 26.37
N GLU A 52 1.76 3.23 27.21
CA GLU A 52 0.56 3.38 28.04
C GLU A 52 -0.41 4.35 27.36
N GLU A 53 -1.60 3.82 27.05
CA GLU A 53 -2.75 4.43 26.35
C GLU A 53 -2.78 4.39 24.81
N ARG A 54 -2.17 3.39 24.16
CA ARG A 54 -2.58 3.03 22.79
C ARG A 54 -3.70 2.00 22.81
N ASP A 55 -4.87 2.39 22.27
CA ASP A 55 -5.96 1.47 21.97
C ASP A 55 -5.49 0.43 20.94
N SER A 56 -5.17 -0.77 21.42
CA SER A 56 -4.69 -1.91 20.61
C SER A 56 -5.61 -2.30 19.45
N SER A 57 -6.88 -1.85 19.45
CA SER A 57 -7.80 -2.08 18.33
C SER A 57 -7.41 -1.32 17.05
N ARG A 58 -6.59 -0.27 17.15
CA ARG A 58 -6.08 0.51 16.01
C ARG A 58 -4.97 -0.19 15.23
N ASP A 59 -4.32 -1.18 15.83
CA ASP A 59 -3.31 -2.01 15.18
C ASP A 59 -3.93 -3.24 14.49
N GLU A 60 -5.26 -3.41 14.54
CA GLU A 60 -5.94 -4.51 13.85
C GLU A 60 -6.39 -4.09 12.46
N VAL A 61 -5.77 -4.67 11.43
CA VAL A 61 -6.21 -4.54 10.04
C VAL A 61 -7.01 -5.78 9.64
N ILE A 62 -8.20 -5.55 9.09
CA ILE A 62 -9.00 -6.60 8.49
C ILE A 62 -8.52 -6.80 7.05
N GLU A 63 -8.00 -7.99 6.78
CA GLU A 63 -7.65 -8.43 5.43
C GLU A 63 -8.77 -9.33 4.87
N MET A 64 -8.92 -9.32 3.55
CA MET A 64 -9.79 -10.19 2.79
C MET A 64 -8.98 -11.02 1.80
N LEU A 65 -9.40 -12.25 1.54
CA LEU A 65 -8.79 -13.10 0.53
C LEU A 65 -9.29 -12.68 -0.86
N ASN A 66 -8.37 -12.36 -1.78
CA ASN A 66 -8.70 -11.91 -3.13
C ASN A 66 -8.92 -13.07 -4.13
N SER A 67 -9.18 -12.74 -5.39
CA SER A 67 -9.45 -13.71 -6.46
C SER A 67 -8.25 -14.61 -6.80
N GLU A 68 -7.02 -14.21 -6.46
CA GLU A 68 -5.76 -14.98 -6.65
C GLU A 68 -5.26 -15.67 -5.38
N GLU A 69 -6.13 -15.80 -4.38
CA GLU A 69 -5.79 -16.45 -3.10
C GLU A 69 -4.71 -15.73 -2.28
N ARG A 70 -4.55 -14.42 -2.50
CA ARG A 70 -3.68 -13.56 -1.70
C ARG A 70 -4.50 -12.72 -0.73
N TRP A 71 -3.95 -12.46 0.45
CA TRP A 71 -4.59 -11.64 1.47
C TRP A 71 -4.27 -10.17 1.25
N GLU A 72 -5.30 -9.33 1.19
CA GLU A 72 -5.17 -7.89 1.00
C GLU A 72 -6.07 -7.11 1.96
N ARG A 73 -5.72 -5.86 2.27
CA ARG A 73 -6.52 -5.02 3.18
C ARG A 73 -7.93 -4.82 2.64
N ARG A 74 -8.94 -5.09 3.47
CA ARG A 74 -10.36 -4.97 3.09
C ARG A 74 -10.73 -3.50 2.86
N ARG A 75 -11.21 -3.20 1.64
CA ARG A 75 -11.74 -1.89 1.27
C ARG A 75 -13.19 -1.70 1.76
N GLY A 76 -13.73 -0.49 1.58
CA GLY A 76 -15.15 -0.24 1.80
C GLY A 76 -16.02 -1.10 0.86
N PRO A 77 -17.21 -1.54 1.31
CA PRO A 77 -18.10 -2.32 0.47
C PRO A 77 -18.60 -1.48 -0.72
N VAL A 78 -18.64 -2.09 -1.89
CA VAL A 78 -19.10 -1.49 -3.15
C VAL A 78 -20.34 -2.23 -3.64
N LYS A 79 -21.23 -1.51 -4.32
CA LYS A 79 -22.39 -2.10 -4.97
C LYS A 79 -21.95 -2.79 -6.26
N VAL A 80 -22.06 -4.12 -6.30
CA VAL A 80 -21.63 -4.97 -7.42
C VAL A 80 -22.82 -5.70 -8.03
N ARG A 81 -22.78 -5.94 -9.34
CA ARG A 81 -23.79 -6.76 -10.03
C ARG A 81 -23.54 -8.23 -9.74
N LEU A 82 -24.58 -8.99 -9.44
CA LEU A 82 -24.46 -10.42 -9.10
C LEU A 82 -23.96 -11.27 -10.28
N ALA A 83 -24.23 -10.88 -11.53
CA ALA A 83 -23.69 -11.59 -12.70
C ALA A 83 -22.16 -11.51 -12.78
N ASP A 84 -21.58 -10.39 -12.34
CA ASP A 84 -20.14 -10.09 -12.46
C ASP A 84 -19.37 -10.48 -11.19
N ALA A 85 -20.08 -10.90 -10.15
CA ALA A 85 -19.49 -11.19 -8.85
C ALA A 85 -19.06 -12.66 -8.71
N LEU A 86 -18.02 -12.87 -7.93
CA LEU A 86 -17.49 -14.17 -7.53
C LEU A 86 -17.92 -14.50 -6.11
N PHE A 87 -18.17 -15.78 -5.86
CA PHE A 87 -18.52 -16.34 -4.57
C PHE A 87 -17.65 -17.57 -4.32
N ARG A 88 -17.00 -17.64 -3.15
CA ARG A 88 -16.11 -18.76 -2.80
C ARG A 88 -16.92 -19.93 -2.25
N ILE A 89 -16.73 -21.12 -2.80
CA ILE A 89 -17.26 -22.38 -2.24
C ILE A 89 -16.07 -23.30 -1.96
N GLY A 90 -15.87 -23.62 -0.68
CA GLY A 90 -14.65 -24.32 -0.25
C GLY A 90 -13.44 -23.48 -0.60
N ASP A 91 -12.56 -24.03 -1.45
CA ASP A 91 -11.34 -23.36 -1.88
C ASP A 91 -11.38 -22.78 -3.30
N GLU A 92 -12.55 -22.76 -3.94
CA GLU A 92 -12.68 -22.26 -5.31
C GLU A 92 -13.57 -21.02 -5.42
N TRP A 93 -13.10 -20.04 -6.19
CA TRP A 93 -13.91 -18.92 -6.66
C TRP A 93 -14.78 -19.33 -7.85
N ARG A 94 -16.08 -19.09 -7.77
CA ARG A 94 -17.03 -19.36 -8.86
C ARG A 94 -17.95 -18.16 -9.07
N SER A 95 -18.54 -18.04 -10.26
CA SER A 95 -19.57 -17.02 -10.50
C SER A 95 -20.68 -17.13 -9.47
N ALA A 96 -21.08 -16.01 -8.86
CA ALA A 96 -22.04 -15.98 -7.76
C ALA A 96 -23.35 -16.68 -8.13
N LEU A 97 -23.89 -16.43 -9.32
CA LEU A 97 -25.14 -17.03 -9.76
C LEU A 97 -25.02 -18.53 -10.09
N SER A 98 -23.80 -19.09 -10.18
CA SER A 98 -23.60 -20.54 -10.30
C SER A 98 -23.68 -21.28 -8.96
N CYS A 99 -23.74 -20.53 -7.86
CA CYS A 99 -23.72 -21.00 -6.48
C CYS A 99 -25.09 -20.75 -5.83
N PRO A 100 -25.81 -21.76 -5.30
CA PRO A 100 -27.10 -21.53 -4.65
C PRO A 100 -26.98 -20.71 -3.36
N GLN A 101 -25.85 -20.82 -2.65
CA GLN A 101 -25.58 -20.10 -1.40
C GLN A 101 -25.54 -18.57 -1.59
N SER A 102 -25.15 -18.08 -2.77
CA SER A 102 -25.07 -16.64 -3.05
C SER A 102 -26.44 -15.95 -2.97
N LEU A 103 -27.52 -16.71 -3.20
CA LEU A 103 -28.89 -16.22 -3.13
C LEU A 103 -29.58 -16.56 -1.81
N GLU A 104 -28.93 -17.24 -0.86
CA GLU A 104 -29.56 -17.75 0.38
C GLU A 104 -30.22 -16.64 1.21
N ALA A 105 -29.55 -15.50 1.32
CA ALA A 105 -30.04 -14.31 2.03
C ALA A 105 -31.24 -13.62 1.34
N VAL A 106 -31.50 -13.94 0.07
CA VAL A 106 -32.61 -13.34 -0.71
C VAL A 106 -33.94 -13.92 -0.25
N LYS A 107 -34.71 -13.12 0.51
CA LYS A 107 -36.01 -13.49 1.08
C LYS A 107 -37.15 -13.39 0.05
N ALA A 108 -37.02 -14.07 -1.09
CA ALA A 108 -37.93 -13.96 -2.23
C ALA A 108 -38.40 -15.31 -2.80
N GLY A 109 -38.91 -16.20 -1.94
CA GLY A 109 -39.39 -17.52 -2.35
C GLY A 109 -38.30 -18.60 -2.31
N SER A 110 -38.48 -19.68 -3.06
CA SER A 110 -37.60 -20.85 -3.07
C SER A 110 -36.51 -20.75 -4.16
N LEU A 111 -35.42 -21.50 -4.02
CA LEU A 111 -34.35 -21.54 -5.03
C LEU A 111 -34.87 -22.17 -6.34
N TRP A 112 -34.60 -21.50 -7.45
CA TRP A 112 -34.90 -21.99 -8.80
C TRP A 112 -33.60 -22.20 -9.56
N ARG A 113 -33.41 -23.39 -10.13
CA ARG A 113 -32.24 -23.74 -10.93
C ARG A 113 -32.55 -23.66 -12.41
N ARG A 114 -31.68 -22.99 -13.18
CA ARG A 114 -31.72 -22.88 -14.63
C ARG A 114 -30.45 -23.47 -15.25
N GLY A 115 -30.57 -24.05 -16.44
CA GLY A 115 -29.44 -24.62 -17.18
C GLY A 115 -28.99 -25.99 -16.65
N LYS A 116 -27.99 -26.57 -17.33
CA LYS A 116 -27.37 -27.87 -16.98
C LYS A 116 -25.84 -27.75 -16.98
N GLY A 117 -25.17 -28.61 -16.22
CA GLY A 117 -23.70 -28.69 -16.17
C GLY A 117 -23.02 -27.40 -15.73
N LYS A 118 -21.95 -27.00 -16.44
CA LYS A 118 -21.14 -25.79 -16.14
C LYS A 118 -21.86 -24.46 -16.38
N ARG A 119 -22.97 -24.45 -17.14
CA ARG A 119 -23.80 -23.25 -17.40
C ARG A 119 -25.00 -23.14 -16.46
N ARG A 120 -24.99 -23.87 -15.33
CA ARG A 120 -26.09 -23.78 -14.35
C ARG A 120 -26.07 -22.41 -13.67
N THR A 121 -27.22 -21.77 -13.60
CA THR A 121 -27.43 -20.55 -12.82
C THR A 121 -28.62 -20.70 -11.90
N TYR A 122 -28.63 -19.95 -10.81
CA TYR A 122 -29.70 -19.94 -9.82
C TYR A 122 -30.45 -18.62 -9.83
N GLY A 123 -31.74 -18.72 -9.56
CA GLY A 123 -32.66 -17.61 -9.32
C GLY A 123 -33.61 -17.98 -8.18
N ARG A 124 -34.74 -17.29 -8.08
CA ARG A 124 -35.79 -17.62 -7.10
C ARG A 124 -37.14 -17.83 -7.77
N GLU A 125 -37.92 -18.74 -7.22
CA GLU A 125 -39.33 -18.96 -7.58
C GLU A 125 -40.19 -18.42 -6.44
N MET A 126 -41.00 -17.41 -6.74
CA MET A 126 -41.87 -16.76 -5.77
C MET A 126 -43.34 -17.09 -6.07
N PRO A 127 -44.09 -17.67 -5.11
CA PRO A 127 -45.53 -17.83 -5.26
C PRO A 127 -46.26 -16.48 -5.29
N VAL A 128 -47.10 -16.23 -6.31
CA VAL A 128 -47.76 -14.93 -6.54
C VAL A 128 -49.27 -15.02 -6.41
N ALA A 129 -49.90 -15.99 -7.08
CA ALA A 129 -51.37 -16.09 -7.16
C ALA A 129 -51.85 -17.55 -7.12
N ARG A 130 -53.15 -17.75 -6.93
CA ARG A 130 -53.82 -19.06 -7.02
C ARG A 130 -55.05 -18.97 -7.90
N PHE A 131 -55.39 -20.07 -8.57
CA PHE A 131 -56.67 -20.20 -9.25
C PHE A 131 -57.80 -20.42 -8.21
N PRO A 132 -58.97 -19.75 -8.35
CA PRO A 132 -60.15 -20.03 -7.53
C PRO A 132 -60.66 -21.47 -7.73
N GLN A 133 -61.26 -22.07 -6.69
CA GLN A 133 -61.84 -23.42 -6.75
C GLN A 133 -63.16 -23.49 -7.55
N GLU A 134 -63.91 -22.38 -7.61
CA GLU A 134 -65.09 -22.27 -8.46
C GLU A 134 -64.64 -21.94 -9.89
N GLU A 135 -65.07 -22.75 -10.87
CA GLU A 135 -64.78 -22.58 -12.29
C GLU A 135 -65.08 -21.15 -12.75
N GLY A 136 -64.02 -20.35 -12.87
CA GLY A 136 -64.14 -18.90 -13.00
C GLY A 136 -63.10 -18.32 -13.95
N LYS A 137 -63.29 -18.56 -15.25
CA LYS A 137 -62.87 -17.68 -16.37
C LYS A 137 -61.39 -17.25 -16.41
N GLY A 138 -60.43 -18.17 -16.21
CA GLY A 138 -59.01 -17.88 -16.46
C GLY A 138 -58.42 -16.72 -15.65
N LYS A 139 -59.02 -16.41 -14.49
CA LYS A 139 -58.58 -15.33 -13.59
C LYS A 139 -57.97 -15.92 -12.33
N VAL A 140 -56.93 -15.26 -11.84
CA VAL A 140 -56.18 -15.65 -10.64
C VAL A 140 -56.38 -14.65 -9.51
N ALA A 141 -56.39 -15.16 -8.28
CA ALA A 141 -56.42 -14.35 -7.07
C ALA A 141 -55.02 -14.30 -6.45
N LEU A 142 -54.51 -13.09 -6.19
CA LEU A 142 -53.20 -12.91 -5.54
C LEU A 142 -53.18 -13.61 -4.17
N LEU A 143 -52.01 -14.10 -3.77
CA LEU A 143 -51.82 -14.68 -2.45
C LEU A 143 -51.74 -13.60 -1.37
N LYS A 144 -52.11 -13.95 -0.14
CA LYS A 144 -52.04 -13.04 1.01
C LYS A 144 -50.61 -12.50 1.23
N SER A 145 -49.61 -13.37 1.09
CA SER A 145 -48.18 -13.02 1.21
C SER A 145 -47.73 -12.03 0.14
N PHE A 146 -48.10 -12.25 -1.12
CA PHE A 146 -47.75 -11.36 -2.23
C PHE A 146 -48.48 -10.02 -2.13
N ARG A 147 -49.78 -10.02 -1.80
CA ARG A 147 -50.54 -8.78 -1.53
C ARG A 147 -49.91 -7.94 -0.42
N ARG A 148 -49.38 -8.59 0.62
CA ARG A 148 -48.67 -7.90 1.71
C ARG A 148 -47.42 -7.19 1.18
N ARG A 149 -46.58 -7.87 0.39
CA ARG A 149 -45.38 -7.25 -0.23
C ARG A 149 -45.73 -6.04 -1.10
N VAL A 150 -46.72 -6.18 -1.98
CA VAL A 150 -47.19 -5.09 -2.85
C VAL A 150 -47.68 -3.90 -2.02
N ARG A 151 -48.45 -4.18 -0.97
CA ARG A 151 -48.95 -3.15 -0.05
C ARG A 151 -47.80 -2.43 0.66
N ASP A 152 -46.86 -3.17 1.22
CA ASP A 152 -45.73 -2.62 1.96
C ASP A 152 -44.84 -1.75 1.05
N HIS A 153 -44.59 -2.22 -0.19
CA HIS A 153 -43.90 -1.43 -1.22
C HIS A 153 -44.61 -0.09 -1.49
N PHE A 154 -45.89 -0.11 -1.88
CA PHE A 154 -46.61 1.13 -2.20
C PHE A 154 -46.89 2.04 -1.01
N LYS A 155 -46.96 1.49 0.22
CA LYS A 155 -47.00 2.32 1.43
C LYS A 155 -45.73 3.16 1.57
N SER A 156 -44.57 2.59 1.22
CA SER A 156 -43.29 3.29 1.29
C SER A 156 -43.01 4.20 0.08
N SER A 157 -43.44 3.82 -1.13
CA SER A 157 -43.12 4.55 -2.36
C SER A 157 -44.22 5.56 -2.74
N ASN A 158 -45.45 5.11 -2.97
CA ASN A 158 -46.57 5.97 -3.36
C ASN A 158 -47.94 5.37 -2.99
N PRO A 159 -48.54 5.82 -1.86
CA PRO A 159 -49.80 5.26 -1.36
C PRO A 159 -50.99 5.39 -2.31
N LYS A 160 -51.01 6.40 -3.20
CA LYS A 160 -52.14 6.65 -4.12
C LYS A 160 -52.31 5.54 -5.16
N LEU A 161 -51.21 4.89 -5.55
CA LEU A 161 -51.22 3.81 -6.53
C LEU A 161 -51.79 2.50 -5.98
N LEU A 162 -51.89 2.36 -4.65
CA LEU A 162 -52.33 1.14 -4.00
C LEU A 162 -53.73 0.70 -4.45
N ARG A 163 -54.64 1.66 -4.69
CA ARG A 163 -56.01 1.39 -5.18
C ARG A 163 -56.02 0.66 -6.52
N ARG A 164 -55.01 0.89 -7.38
CA ARG A 164 -54.86 0.22 -8.70
C ARG A 164 -54.54 -1.26 -8.56
N TYR A 165 -53.78 -1.64 -7.52
CA TYR A 165 -53.31 -3.00 -7.27
C TYR A 165 -54.20 -3.79 -6.29
N SER A 166 -55.23 -3.18 -5.72
CA SER A 166 -56.19 -3.82 -4.80
C SER A 166 -57.22 -4.75 -5.45
N LYS A 167 -57.20 -4.92 -6.78
CA LYS A 167 -58.15 -5.78 -7.49
C LYS A 167 -58.09 -7.22 -6.97
N LYS A 168 -59.27 -7.83 -6.75
CA LYS A 168 -59.40 -9.19 -6.18
C LYS A 168 -58.90 -10.27 -7.15
N HIS A 169 -59.18 -10.10 -8.45
CA HIS A 169 -58.88 -11.05 -9.52
C HIS A 169 -58.12 -10.37 -10.67
N TRP A 170 -57.19 -11.11 -11.26
CA TRP A 170 -56.30 -10.67 -12.35
C TRP A 170 -56.30 -11.70 -13.48
N SER A 171 -56.19 -11.28 -14.74
CA SER A 171 -55.75 -12.20 -15.81
C SER A 171 -54.23 -12.39 -15.72
N LEU A 172 -53.71 -13.48 -16.28
CA LEU A 172 -52.26 -13.74 -16.30
C LEU A 172 -51.49 -12.62 -17.01
N GLU A 173 -51.98 -12.19 -18.18
CA GLU A 173 -51.38 -11.10 -18.97
C GLU A 173 -51.38 -9.77 -18.20
N ALA A 174 -52.48 -9.44 -17.51
CA ALA A 174 -52.54 -8.23 -16.70
C ALA A 174 -51.61 -8.32 -15.49
N LEU A 175 -51.46 -9.51 -14.90
CA LEU A 175 -50.55 -9.76 -13.79
C LEU A 175 -49.11 -9.56 -14.23
N GLU A 176 -48.70 -10.16 -15.36
CA GLU A 176 -47.36 -10.01 -15.91
C GLU A 176 -47.05 -8.55 -16.27
N LYS A 177 -47.95 -7.87 -17.00
CA LYS A 177 -47.73 -6.49 -17.44
C LYS A 177 -47.67 -5.47 -16.30
N GLN A 178 -48.46 -5.67 -15.25
CA GLN A 178 -48.57 -4.72 -14.14
C GLN A 178 -47.55 -4.99 -13.03
N PHE A 179 -47.30 -6.27 -12.69
CA PHE A 179 -46.36 -6.63 -11.62
C PHE A 179 -44.95 -6.92 -12.13
N GLY A 180 -44.79 -7.31 -13.41
CA GLY A 180 -43.51 -7.55 -14.09
C GLY A 180 -42.45 -6.48 -13.79
N PRO A 181 -42.73 -5.21 -14.06
CA PRO A 181 -41.80 -4.10 -13.79
C PRO A 181 -41.48 -3.88 -12.30
N LEU A 182 -42.35 -4.33 -11.39
CA LEU A 182 -42.20 -4.14 -9.95
C LEU A 182 -41.39 -5.25 -9.27
N PHE A 183 -41.14 -6.38 -9.94
CA PHE A 183 -40.42 -7.50 -9.33
C PHE A 183 -39.03 -7.15 -8.79
N PRO A 184 -38.21 -6.29 -9.44
CA PRO A 184 -36.92 -5.89 -8.87
C PRO A 184 -37.06 -5.29 -7.46
N GLU A 185 -38.11 -4.52 -7.21
CA GLU A 185 -38.37 -3.91 -5.91
C GLU A 185 -39.05 -4.88 -4.94
N LEU A 186 -39.95 -5.73 -5.43
CA LEU A 186 -40.70 -6.70 -4.61
C LEU A 186 -39.87 -7.94 -4.19
N SER A 187 -38.77 -8.20 -4.89
CA SER A 187 -37.98 -9.43 -4.76
C SER A 187 -36.48 -9.21 -4.52
N CYS A 188 -36.09 -8.02 -4.06
CA CYS A 188 -34.69 -7.68 -3.75
C CYS A 188 -33.75 -7.80 -4.96
N GLY A 189 -34.17 -7.28 -6.12
CA GLY A 189 -33.39 -7.18 -7.35
C GLY A 189 -33.75 -8.21 -8.43
N GLY A 190 -34.63 -9.17 -8.15
CA GLY A 190 -35.02 -10.20 -9.11
C GLY A 190 -35.91 -9.64 -10.23
N ARG A 191 -35.53 -9.88 -11.49
CA ARG A 191 -36.37 -9.58 -12.66
C ARG A 191 -37.25 -10.76 -13.02
N LEU A 192 -38.51 -10.50 -13.37
CA LEU A 192 -39.42 -11.52 -13.86
C LEU A 192 -38.88 -12.13 -15.16
N LYS A 193 -38.69 -13.45 -15.18
CA LYS A 193 -38.32 -14.20 -16.37
C LYS A 193 -39.53 -14.84 -17.03
N GLU A 194 -40.38 -15.48 -16.23
CA GLU A 194 -41.61 -16.14 -16.66
C GLU A 194 -42.54 -16.36 -15.47
N LEU A 195 -43.84 -16.48 -15.76
CA LEU A 195 -44.83 -16.99 -14.84
C LEU A 195 -45.07 -18.47 -15.16
N ILE A 196 -45.10 -19.31 -14.12
CA ILE A 196 -45.37 -20.74 -14.25
C ILE A 196 -46.59 -21.15 -13.45
N GLU A 197 -47.28 -22.16 -13.95
CA GLU A 197 -48.43 -22.76 -13.29
C GLU A 197 -48.04 -24.12 -12.71
N ARG A 198 -48.26 -24.31 -11.41
CA ARG A 198 -48.01 -25.58 -10.72
C ARG A 198 -49.06 -25.81 -9.64
N GLY A 199 -49.75 -26.94 -9.69
CA GLY A 199 -50.68 -27.36 -8.64
C GLY A 199 -51.78 -26.34 -8.33
N GLY A 200 -52.34 -25.68 -9.35
CA GLY A 200 -53.37 -24.64 -9.16
C GLY A 200 -52.83 -23.28 -8.67
N MET A 201 -51.51 -23.09 -8.70
CA MET A 201 -50.82 -21.90 -8.23
C MET A 201 -49.98 -21.27 -9.35
N VAL A 202 -49.89 -19.94 -9.35
CA VAL A 202 -49.01 -19.18 -10.25
C VAL A 202 -47.81 -18.69 -9.46
N SER A 203 -46.62 -19.06 -9.93
CA SER A 203 -45.33 -18.64 -9.38
C SER A 203 -44.55 -17.83 -10.40
N ALA A 204 -43.83 -16.81 -9.94
CA ALA A 204 -42.89 -16.03 -10.73
C ALA A 204 -41.49 -16.60 -10.60
N ARG A 205 -40.85 -16.92 -11.73
CA ARG A 205 -39.43 -17.26 -11.79
C ARG A 205 -38.62 -15.99 -12.02
N LEU A 206 -37.65 -15.77 -11.15
CA LEU A 206 -36.91 -14.52 -11.04
C LEU A 206 -35.44 -14.73 -11.35
N ASP A 207 -34.90 -13.90 -12.25
CA ASP A 207 -33.49 -13.84 -12.60
C ASP A 207 -32.79 -12.72 -11.82
N TYR A 208 -31.60 -13.00 -11.29
CA TYR A 208 -30.83 -12.09 -10.46
C TYR A 208 -29.56 -11.58 -11.15
N GLY A 209 -29.43 -11.72 -12.48
CA GLY A 209 -28.27 -11.25 -13.25
C GLY A 209 -27.97 -9.76 -13.06
N GLU A 210 -29.01 -8.93 -13.06
CA GLU A 210 -28.91 -7.48 -12.89
C GLU A 210 -29.13 -7.01 -11.46
N ALA A 211 -29.38 -7.94 -10.53
CA ALA A 211 -29.48 -7.60 -9.13
C ALA A 211 -28.12 -7.13 -8.62
N HIS A 212 -28.16 -6.17 -7.69
CA HIS A 212 -26.96 -5.64 -7.08
C HIS A 212 -26.88 -6.08 -5.62
N ALA A 213 -25.68 -6.43 -5.17
CA ALA A 213 -25.37 -6.72 -3.79
C ALA A 213 -24.20 -5.86 -3.32
N TYR A 214 -24.06 -5.70 -2.01
CA TYR A 214 -22.83 -5.15 -1.44
C TYR A 214 -21.77 -6.26 -1.40
N GLY A 215 -20.63 -6.00 -2.05
CA GLY A 215 -19.47 -6.87 -2.05
C GLY A 215 -18.20 -6.05 -1.92
N TRP A 216 -17.06 -6.66 -2.21
CA TRP A 216 -15.76 -6.00 -2.20
C TRP A 216 -15.10 -6.16 -3.55
N THR A 217 -14.45 -5.11 -4.04
CA THR A 217 -13.62 -5.20 -5.23
C THR A 217 -12.17 -5.41 -4.80
N ASP A 218 -11.53 -6.43 -5.36
CA ASP A 218 -10.11 -6.66 -5.12
C ASP A 218 -9.23 -5.65 -5.88
N GLN A 219 -7.91 -5.68 -5.66
CA GLN A 219 -6.97 -4.78 -6.33
C GLN A 219 -6.95 -4.92 -7.87
N ARG A 220 -7.40 -6.06 -8.42
CA ARG A 220 -7.49 -6.31 -9.86
C ARG A 220 -8.85 -5.95 -10.44
N GLY A 221 -9.78 -5.50 -9.60
CA GLY A 221 -11.14 -5.10 -10.00
C GLY A 221 -12.16 -6.23 -10.02
N ALA A 222 -11.82 -7.45 -9.57
CA ALA A 222 -12.79 -8.53 -9.45
C ALA A 222 -13.76 -8.27 -8.29
N ALA A 223 -15.06 -8.43 -8.55
CA ALA A 223 -16.10 -8.28 -7.53
C ALA A 223 -16.25 -9.57 -6.72
N LEU A 224 -16.08 -9.49 -5.40
CA LEU A 224 -16.13 -10.61 -4.47
C LEU A 224 -17.31 -10.48 -3.51
N LEU A 225 -18.09 -11.54 -3.36
CA LEU A 225 -19.13 -11.67 -2.35
C LEU A 225 -18.63 -12.53 -1.19
N ASN A 226 -18.75 -12.00 0.03
CA ASN A 226 -18.32 -12.66 1.26
C ASN A 226 -16.92 -13.31 1.14
N PRO A 227 -15.86 -12.55 0.77
CA PRO A 227 -14.51 -13.09 0.81
C PRO A 227 -14.15 -13.51 2.24
N PRO A 228 -13.38 -14.60 2.43
CA PRO A 228 -12.80 -14.94 3.72
C PRO A 228 -12.07 -13.73 4.31
N LEU A 229 -12.27 -13.49 5.61
CA LEU A 229 -11.66 -12.38 6.33
C LEU A 229 -10.72 -12.92 7.39
N ARG A 230 -9.60 -12.22 7.58
CA ARG A 230 -8.71 -12.45 8.73
C ARG A 230 -8.33 -11.12 9.36
N LYS A 231 -8.04 -11.17 10.66
CA LYS A 231 -7.45 -10.05 11.38
C LYS A 231 -5.94 -10.24 11.38
N ARG A 232 -5.21 -9.19 11.04
CA ARG A 232 -3.75 -9.14 11.18
C ARG A 232 -3.40 -7.93 12.03
N ARG A 233 -2.51 -8.14 13.01
CA ARG A 233 -1.92 -7.06 13.78
C ARG A 233 -0.84 -6.39 12.94
N GLN A 234 -0.97 -5.10 12.72
CA GLN A 234 0.00 -4.24 12.05
C GLN A 234 0.21 -3.03 12.97
N ASP A 235 1.44 -2.86 13.48
CA ASP A 235 1.78 -1.71 14.32
C ASP A 235 1.63 -0.43 13.49
N TRP A 236 0.56 0.33 13.72
CA TRP A 236 0.26 1.51 12.94
C TRP A 236 0.93 2.73 13.55
N VAL A 237 1.95 3.26 12.87
CA VAL A 237 2.54 4.55 13.21
C VAL A 237 1.75 5.65 12.50
N SER A 238 0.94 6.39 13.26
CA SER A 238 0.17 7.52 12.73
C SER A 238 1.09 8.59 12.14
N PRO A 239 0.90 8.99 10.87
CA PRO A 239 1.58 10.15 10.30
C PRO A 239 0.96 11.49 10.75
N PHE A 240 -0.05 11.46 11.63
CA PHE A 240 -0.75 12.66 12.13
C PHE A 240 -0.73 12.78 13.65
N VAL A 241 0.05 11.95 14.36
CA VAL A 241 0.38 12.29 15.74
C VAL A 241 1.26 13.53 15.65
N LYS A 242 0.68 14.69 16.01
CA LYS A 242 1.45 15.86 16.41
C LYS A 242 2.23 15.44 17.65
N THR A 243 3.35 14.79 17.42
CA THR A 243 4.38 14.67 18.43
C THR A 243 4.90 16.09 18.59
N ASP A 244 5.01 16.61 19.81
CA ASP A 244 5.67 17.90 20.09
C ASP A 244 7.12 17.99 19.54
N LYS A 245 7.60 16.90 18.93
CA LYS A 245 8.86 16.75 18.19
C LYS A 245 8.98 17.56 16.91
N ASP A 246 7.89 18.08 16.33
CA ASP A 246 7.97 18.89 15.10
C ASP A 246 8.79 20.18 15.32
N ASN A 247 8.98 20.58 16.58
CA ASN A 247 9.85 21.68 17.00
C ASN A 247 11.17 21.27 17.68
N GLN A 248 11.47 19.97 17.88
CA GLN A 248 12.63 19.57 18.69
C GLN A 248 13.96 20.06 18.11
N PHE A 249 14.13 20.08 16.78
CA PHE A 249 15.42 20.38 16.17
C PHE A 249 15.63 21.84 15.73
N ARG A 250 14.68 22.76 15.99
CA ARG A 250 14.80 24.15 15.51
C ARG A 250 15.84 24.98 16.28
N ASP A 251 16.02 24.68 17.56
CA ASP A 251 16.96 25.39 18.45
C ASP A 251 18.08 24.47 19.00
N ASP A 252 18.15 23.23 18.51
CA ASP A 252 19.14 22.24 18.96
C ASP A 252 20.53 22.51 18.36
N SER A 253 21.57 22.30 19.17
CA SER A 253 22.93 22.21 18.64
C SER A 253 23.12 20.97 17.75
N LEU A 254 24.18 20.96 16.92
CA LEU A 254 24.46 19.82 16.02
C LEU A 254 24.54 18.48 16.77
N VAL A 255 25.15 18.48 17.97
CA VAL A 255 25.29 17.27 18.79
C VAL A 255 23.97 16.84 19.41
N GLU A 256 23.11 17.78 19.80
CA GLU A 256 21.74 17.46 20.25
C GLU A 256 20.93 16.85 19.11
N THR A 257 21.08 17.39 17.90
CA THR A 257 20.49 16.79 16.70
C THR A 257 21.00 15.37 16.45
N TRP A 258 22.32 15.16 16.50
CA TRP A 258 22.91 13.83 16.34
C TRP A 258 22.43 12.85 17.40
N HIS A 259 22.33 13.29 18.66
CA HIS A 259 21.83 12.47 19.76
C HIS A 259 20.34 12.15 19.57
N GLY A 260 19.52 13.13 19.18
CA GLY A 260 18.09 12.95 18.91
C GLY A 260 17.80 12.00 17.74
N LEU A 261 18.68 11.96 16.74
CA LEU A 261 18.63 10.99 15.64
C LEU A 261 19.28 9.64 16.00
N GLY A 262 19.87 9.51 17.18
CA GLY A 262 20.56 8.30 17.65
C GLY A 262 21.89 8.03 16.96
N LEU A 263 22.53 9.04 16.36
CA LEU A 263 23.85 8.93 15.72
C LEU A 263 24.99 8.91 16.76
N VAL A 264 24.79 9.56 17.90
CA VAL A 264 25.71 9.53 19.06
C VAL A 264 24.95 9.18 20.33
N ASP A 265 25.65 8.59 21.31
CA ASP A 265 25.11 8.30 22.63
C ASP A 265 25.22 9.50 23.60
N GLY A 266 24.85 9.30 24.87
CA GLY A 266 24.89 10.34 25.90
C GLY A 266 26.29 10.85 26.23
N GLU A 267 27.34 10.10 25.88
CA GLU A 267 28.74 10.52 26.01
C GLU A 267 29.29 11.10 24.69
N ALA A 268 28.40 11.36 23.72
CA ALA A 268 28.70 11.83 22.39
C ALA A 268 29.65 10.91 21.60
N SER A 269 29.61 9.61 21.89
CA SER A 269 30.31 8.57 21.12
C SER A 269 29.43 8.08 19.98
N PRO A 270 29.98 7.81 18.77
CA PRO A 270 29.18 7.31 17.64
C PRO A 270 28.52 5.97 17.97
N THR A 271 27.22 5.88 17.74
CA THR A 271 26.48 4.61 17.81
C THR A 271 26.70 3.79 16.54
N ARG A 272 26.20 2.55 16.50
CA ARG A 272 26.16 1.76 15.26
C ARG A 272 25.46 2.49 14.12
N ARG A 273 24.33 3.14 14.42
CA ARG A 273 23.59 4.00 13.48
C ARG A 273 24.46 5.15 12.98
N GLY A 274 25.16 5.84 13.88
CA GLY A 274 26.11 6.90 13.54
C GLY A 274 27.25 6.46 12.63
N ILE A 275 27.75 5.24 12.83
CA ILE A 275 28.79 4.66 11.98
C ILE A 275 28.25 4.37 10.59
N ILE A 276 27.09 3.69 10.47
CA ILE A 276 26.44 3.45 9.18
C ILE A 276 26.17 4.77 8.47
N PHE A 277 25.57 5.72 9.18
CA PHE A 277 25.28 7.06 8.66
C PHE A 277 26.49 7.72 8.00
N SER A 278 27.67 7.59 8.61
CA SER A 278 28.91 8.20 8.11
C SER A 278 29.40 7.68 6.76
N PHE A 279 28.87 6.54 6.27
CA PHE A 279 29.23 5.99 4.97
C PHE A 279 28.45 6.62 3.81
N PHE A 280 27.38 7.37 4.10
CA PHE A 280 26.46 7.88 3.09
C PHE A 280 26.39 9.41 3.10
N HIS A 281 25.73 9.95 2.08
CA HIS A 281 25.49 11.37 1.99
C HIS A 281 24.13 11.72 2.63
N GLN A 282 24.10 12.83 3.38
CA GLN A 282 22.87 13.38 3.95
C GLN A 282 22.03 12.33 4.72
N GLY A 283 20.70 12.36 4.58
CA GLY A 283 19.77 11.45 5.25
C GLY A 283 19.78 9.99 4.80
N GLU A 284 20.48 9.64 3.71
CA GLU A 284 20.47 8.28 3.16
C GLU A 284 20.90 7.24 4.21
N GLY A 285 21.97 7.56 4.94
CA GLY A 285 22.51 6.68 5.96
C GLY A 285 21.58 6.48 7.15
N LEU A 286 20.67 7.43 7.42
CA LEU A 286 19.60 7.24 8.40
C LEU A 286 18.61 6.18 7.90
N ALA A 287 18.18 6.26 6.64
CA ALA A 287 17.26 5.29 6.09
C ALA A 287 17.86 3.87 6.01
N VAL A 288 19.13 3.75 5.59
CA VAL A 288 19.84 2.46 5.57
C VAL A 288 19.96 1.89 6.98
N ALA A 289 20.37 2.70 7.96
CA ALA A 289 20.49 2.23 9.34
C ALA A 289 19.12 1.83 9.93
N ALA A 290 18.08 2.63 9.69
CA ALA A 290 16.72 2.34 10.13
C ALA A 290 16.21 0.99 9.59
N ALA A 291 16.42 0.72 8.30
CA ALA A 291 16.02 -0.54 7.69
C ALA A 291 16.82 -1.75 8.18
N LEU A 292 18.12 -1.57 8.44
CA LEU A 292 18.96 -2.63 9.00
C LEU A 292 18.64 -2.92 10.47
N GLU A 293 18.19 -1.93 11.25
CA GLU A 293 17.75 -2.12 12.63
C GLU A 293 16.41 -2.87 12.74
N ASP A 294 15.56 -2.84 11.71
CA ASP A 294 14.33 -3.63 11.64
C ASP A 294 14.65 -5.08 11.21
N GLU A 295 14.70 -5.99 12.18
CA GLU A 295 15.00 -7.41 11.94
C GLU A 295 14.00 -8.11 11.00
N ALA A 296 12.75 -7.63 10.94
CA ALA A 296 11.74 -8.20 10.07
C ALA A 296 11.94 -7.81 8.60
N TYR A 297 12.80 -6.82 8.31
CA TYR A 297 13.09 -6.35 6.96
C TYR A 297 14.02 -7.33 6.24
N LEU A 298 13.53 -7.94 5.16
CA LEU A 298 14.32 -8.82 4.30
C LEU A 298 15.40 -7.99 3.58
N ILE A 299 16.63 -8.53 3.53
CA ILE A 299 17.78 -7.81 2.97
C ILE A 299 17.64 -7.66 1.45
N GLU A 300 17.03 -8.64 0.79
CA GLU A 300 16.75 -8.65 -0.64
C GLU A 300 15.73 -7.57 -1.02
N GLU A 301 14.69 -7.40 -0.20
CA GLU A 301 13.70 -6.33 -0.36
C GLU A 301 14.35 -4.97 -0.09
N LEU A 302 15.12 -4.85 1.00
CA LEU A 302 15.85 -3.62 1.33
C LEU A 302 16.73 -3.17 0.17
N ALA A 303 17.56 -4.06 -0.37
CA ALA A 303 18.47 -3.74 -1.47
C ALA A 303 17.73 -3.17 -2.69
N GLN A 304 16.52 -3.62 -2.99
CA GLN A 304 15.68 -3.05 -4.04
C GLN A 304 15.06 -1.71 -3.64
N ASP A 305 14.49 -1.62 -2.43
CA ASP A 305 13.82 -0.43 -1.92
C ASP A 305 14.78 0.77 -1.73
N LEU A 306 16.09 0.53 -1.66
CA LEU A 306 17.12 1.58 -1.70
C LEU A 306 17.04 2.46 -2.96
N ALA A 307 16.45 1.96 -4.06
CA ALA A 307 16.19 2.76 -5.27
C ALA A 307 15.34 4.01 -4.99
N ASN A 308 14.53 3.98 -3.93
CA ASN A 308 13.66 5.09 -3.55
C ASN A 308 14.44 6.26 -2.92
N LEU A 309 15.70 6.10 -2.50
CA LEU A 309 16.40 7.12 -1.71
C LEU A 309 16.74 8.43 -2.45
N ARG A 310 16.94 8.36 -3.77
CA ARG A 310 17.27 9.52 -4.63
C ARG A 310 16.27 9.74 -5.77
N ALA A 311 15.12 9.10 -5.67
CA ALA A 311 14.13 9.05 -6.73
C ALA A 311 13.38 10.39 -6.90
N GLY A 312 13.14 11.14 -5.82
CA GLY A 312 12.31 12.34 -5.85
C GLY A 312 10.83 12.06 -6.20
N HIS A 313 10.05 13.10 -6.47
CA HIS A 313 8.59 12.99 -6.58
C HIS A 313 8.07 12.33 -7.86
N ARG A 314 8.88 12.22 -8.92
CA ARG A 314 8.42 11.81 -10.27
C ARG A 314 7.92 10.36 -10.37
N PHE A 315 8.22 9.54 -9.37
CA PHE A 315 7.80 8.14 -9.33
C PHE A 315 6.51 7.92 -8.51
N ALA A 316 5.92 8.99 -7.96
CA ALA A 316 4.80 8.89 -7.03
C ALA A 316 3.55 8.18 -7.58
N ALA A 317 3.32 8.21 -8.90
CA ALA A 317 2.22 7.47 -9.52
C ALA A 317 2.39 5.94 -9.45
N LEU A 318 3.64 5.48 -9.33
CA LEU A 318 4.01 4.07 -9.18
C LEU A 318 4.14 3.65 -7.71
N ALA A 319 4.17 4.62 -6.79
CA ALA A 319 4.16 4.38 -5.36
C ALA A 319 2.82 3.75 -4.96
N GLY A 320 2.79 2.43 -4.79
CA GLY A 320 1.57 1.68 -4.47
C GLY A 320 0.95 2.11 -3.13
N GLN A 321 1.28 1.42 -2.04
CA GLN A 321 0.80 1.76 -0.68
C GLN A 321 1.88 2.47 0.17
N GLY A 322 2.93 2.94 -0.49
CA GLY A 322 4.16 3.45 0.12
C GLY A 322 5.19 2.35 0.34
N SER A 323 6.47 2.64 0.05
CA SER A 323 7.54 1.67 0.22
C SER A 323 7.81 1.41 1.69
N ARG A 324 8.20 0.17 1.97
CA ARG A 324 8.51 -0.30 3.32
C ARG A 324 9.60 0.54 3.97
N LEU A 325 10.59 0.97 3.17
CA LEU A 325 11.69 1.83 3.63
C LEU A 325 11.19 3.14 4.25
N GLY A 326 10.27 3.84 3.58
CA GLY A 326 9.72 5.10 4.09
C GLY A 326 8.92 4.93 5.38
N VAL A 327 8.20 3.82 5.53
CA VAL A 327 7.46 3.48 6.76
C VAL A 327 8.43 3.18 7.91
N THR A 328 9.47 2.38 7.66
CA THR A 328 10.48 2.05 8.67
C THR A 328 11.24 3.29 9.15
N CYS A 329 11.59 4.22 8.26
CA CYS A 329 12.20 5.49 8.64
C CYS A 329 11.31 6.30 9.60
N ARG A 330 10.01 6.45 9.26
CA ARG A 330 9.05 7.18 10.12
C ARG A 330 8.77 6.45 11.44
N LYS A 331 8.82 5.12 11.46
CA LYS A 331 8.71 4.34 12.70
C LYS A 331 9.87 4.64 13.65
N ILE A 332 11.08 4.77 13.13
CA ILE A 332 12.30 4.97 13.93
C ILE A 332 12.52 6.43 14.32
N TYR A 333 12.33 7.37 13.38
CA TYR A 333 12.63 8.78 13.59
C TYR A 333 11.39 9.63 13.98
N GLY A 334 10.19 9.13 13.72
CA GLY A 334 8.95 9.90 13.82
C GLY A 334 8.74 10.83 12.62
N ASP A 335 7.62 11.57 12.61
CA ASP A 335 7.36 12.61 11.59
C ASP A 335 8.12 13.90 11.95
N VAL A 336 9.45 13.85 11.84
CA VAL A 336 10.34 14.98 12.18
C VAL A 336 10.95 15.59 10.93
N THR A 337 11.13 16.91 10.94
CA THR A 337 11.89 17.63 9.92
C THR A 337 13.17 18.20 10.53
N CYS A 338 14.31 17.75 10.02
CA CYS A 338 15.64 18.17 10.43
C CYS A 338 16.43 18.55 9.17
N GLY A 339 16.78 19.84 9.05
CA GLY A 339 17.41 20.39 7.85
C GLY A 339 18.64 19.60 7.41
N GLY A 340 18.64 19.13 6.16
CA GLY A 340 19.74 18.32 5.59
C GLY A 340 19.76 16.85 6.01
N TYR A 341 18.92 16.41 6.95
CA TYR A 341 18.85 15.01 7.39
C TYR A 341 17.52 14.36 7.02
N LEU A 342 16.39 14.95 7.42
CA LEU A 342 15.06 14.36 7.23
C LEU A 342 14.02 15.43 6.92
N VAL A 343 13.08 15.10 6.05
CA VAL A 343 11.84 15.83 5.83
C VAL A 343 10.71 14.86 6.15
N ARG A 344 9.90 15.18 7.16
CA ARG A 344 8.77 14.33 7.58
C ARG A 344 9.15 12.86 7.85
N GLY A 345 10.27 12.68 8.53
CA GLY A 345 10.80 11.38 8.95
C GLY A 345 11.48 10.54 7.87
N VAL A 346 11.66 11.06 6.65
CA VAL A 346 12.37 10.39 5.54
C VAL A 346 13.46 11.28 4.96
N PRO A 347 14.46 10.73 4.25
CA PRO A 347 15.49 11.53 3.58
C PRO A 347 14.89 12.55 2.60
N PRO A 348 15.50 13.73 2.40
CA PRO A 348 14.93 14.80 1.57
C PRO A 348 14.66 14.41 0.11
N GLU A 349 15.51 13.57 -0.48
CA GLU A 349 15.42 13.12 -1.87
C GLU A 349 14.61 11.82 -2.03
N TYR A 350 14.06 11.31 -0.94
CA TYR A 350 13.29 10.08 -0.94
C TYR A 350 12.05 10.23 -1.84
N GLY A 351 11.90 9.31 -2.77
CA GLY A 351 10.83 9.22 -3.75
C GLY A 351 10.29 7.81 -3.81
N ASP A 352 9.01 7.66 -3.51
CA ASP A 352 8.34 6.36 -3.52
C ASP A 352 7.99 5.94 -4.97
N GLY A 353 8.02 4.64 -5.28
CA GLY A 353 7.69 4.12 -6.61
C GLY A 353 8.88 3.84 -7.55
N ALA A 354 10.10 4.26 -7.21
CA ALA A 354 11.26 4.01 -8.08
C ALA A 354 11.73 2.56 -8.05
N ALA A 355 11.63 1.90 -6.89
CA ALA A 355 11.90 0.47 -6.77
C ALA A 355 10.97 -0.36 -7.67
N GLU A 356 9.68 -0.02 -7.72
CA GLU A 356 8.69 -0.61 -8.62
C GLU A 356 9.02 -0.35 -10.09
N ALA A 357 9.39 0.89 -10.42
CA ALA A 357 9.76 1.28 -11.78
C ALA A 357 10.98 0.49 -12.29
N ILE A 358 12.03 0.36 -11.48
CA ILE A 358 13.22 -0.42 -11.81
C ILE A 358 12.89 -1.91 -11.96
N ARG A 359 12.07 -2.45 -11.05
CA ARG A 359 11.65 -3.86 -11.11
C ARG A 359 10.90 -4.17 -12.41
N GLU A 360 9.99 -3.29 -12.81
CA GLU A 360 9.26 -3.41 -14.07
C GLU A 360 10.20 -3.26 -15.28
N ALA A 361 11.17 -2.34 -15.22
CA ALA A 361 12.13 -2.13 -16.30
C ALA A 361 13.02 -3.35 -16.56
N LEU A 362 13.40 -4.05 -15.49
CA LEU A 362 14.20 -5.27 -15.49
C LEU A 362 13.39 -6.54 -15.78
N ALA A 363 12.05 -6.46 -15.80
CA ALA A 363 11.19 -7.59 -16.11
C ALA A 363 11.31 -8.03 -17.59
N PRO A 364 11.01 -9.30 -17.91
CA PRO A 364 10.98 -9.79 -19.28
C PRO A 364 10.05 -8.96 -20.17
N PRO A 365 10.36 -8.82 -21.48
CA PRO A 365 9.61 -7.95 -22.39
C PRO A 365 8.12 -8.30 -22.55
N GLU A 366 7.72 -9.54 -22.24
CA GLU A 366 6.34 -10.01 -22.33
C GLU A 366 5.41 -9.41 -21.26
N ASP A 367 5.98 -8.90 -20.15
CA ASP A 367 5.24 -8.35 -19.01
C ASP A 367 5.33 -6.82 -18.88
N LYS A 368 6.09 -6.14 -19.77
CA LYS A 368 6.39 -4.71 -19.64
C LYS A 368 5.16 -3.82 -19.86
N ARG A 369 4.75 -3.11 -18.81
CA ARG A 369 3.80 -1.99 -18.90
C ARG A 369 4.47 -0.74 -19.43
N ASN A 370 3.68 0.13 -20.05
CA ASN A 370 4.15 1.49 -20.32
C ASN A 370 4.19 2.27 -19.00
N LEU A 371 5.40 2.53 -18.51
CA LEU A 371 5.66 3.27 -17.27
C LEU A 371 5.64 4.79 -17.48
N PHE A 372 5.80 5.27 -18.72
CA PHE A 372 6.07 6.66 -19.00
C PHE A 372 4.79 7.46 -19.25
N ASP A 373 4.75 8.67 -18.68
CA ASP A 373 3.71 9.66 -18.87
C ASP A 373 4.33 11.07 -18.99
N ASP A 374 3.52 12.12 -18.82
CA ASP A 374 4.00 13.50 -18.92
C ASP A 374 4.98 13.88 -17.79
N GLU A 375 4.95 13.17 -16.65
CA GLU A 375 5.72 13.44 -15.43
C GLU A 375 6.95 12.52 -15.31
N LEU A 376 6.82 11.21 -15.60
CA LEU A 376 7.90 10.24 -15.59
C LEU A 376 8.46 10.00 -17.00
N ARG A 377 9.69 10.46 -17.24
CA ARG A 377 10.37 10.32 -18.55
C ARG A 377 11.42 9.21 -18.54
N PRO A 378 11.81 8.66 -19.71
CA PRO A 378 12.87 7.65 -19.79
C PRO A 378 14.19 8.04 -19.09
N GLY A 379 14.61 9.30 -19.21
CA GLY A 379 15.82 9.79 -18.54
C GLY A 379 15.73 9.80 -17.01
N ASP A 380 14.52 9.89 -16.44
CA ASP A 380 14.33 9.81 -14.99
C ASP A 380 14.58 8.37 -14.49
N LEU A 381 14.12 7.37 -15.25
CA LEU A 381 14.36 5.96 -14.96
C LEU A 381 15.85 5.60 -15.10
N GLU A 382 16.52 6.07 -16.16
CA GLU A 382 17.96 5.87 -16.34
C GLU A 382 18.76 6.48 -15.17
N ARG A 383 18.41 7.71 -14.76
CA ARG A 383 19.02 8.36 -13.58
C ARG A 383 18.81 7.54 -12.31
N ALA A 384 17.57 7.12 -12.04
CA ALA A 384 17.25 6.34 -10.84
C ALA A 384 18.00 5.00 -10.81
N LEU A 385 18.11 4.33 -11.97
CA LEU A 385 18.88 3.09 -12.10
C LEU A 385 20.38 3.31 -11.82
N LEU A 386 20.98 4.37 -12.38
CA LEU A 386 22.38 4.72 -12.15
C LEU A 386 22.67 5.07 -10.68
N GLU A 387 21.80 5.86 -10.06
CA GLU A 387 21.93 6.25 -8.66
C GLU A 387 21.76 5.07 -7.71
N TRP A 388 20.78 4.19 -7.98
CA TRP A 388 20.59 2.95 -7.23
C TRP A 388 21.81 2.04 -7.31
N ARG A 389 22.36 1.82 -8.51
CA ARG A 389 23.59 1.04 -8.70
C ARG A 389 24.79 1.68 -8.01
N SER A 390 24.92 3.00 -8.07
CA SER A 390 25.97 3.73 -7.36
C SER A 390 25.85 3.54 -5.85
N LEU A 391 24.64 3.52 -5.31
CA LEU A 391 24.40 3.30 -3.88
C LEU A 391 24.72 1.86 -3.46
N LEU A 392 24.31 0.87 -4.27
CA LEU A 392 24.68 -0.53 -4.04
C LEU A 392 26.20 -0.73 -4.09
N SER A 393 26.87 -0.13 -5.07
CA SER A 393 28.33 -0.18 -5.17
C SER A 393 29.01 0.45 -3.95
N LEU A 394 28.49 1.59 -3.45
CA LEU A 394 28.96 2.21 -2.21
C LEU A 394 28.83 1.25 -1.02
N ILE A 395 27.70 0.56 -0.87
CA ILE A 395 27.47 -0.42 0.21
C ILE A 395 28.42 -1.61 0.08
N ALA A 396 28.54 -2.19 -1.11
CA ALA A 396 29.38 -3.35 -1.39
C ALA A 396 30.86 -3.13 -0.99
N HIS A 397 31.36 -1.91 -1.15
CA HIS A 397 32.75 -1.50 -0.89
C HIS A 397 32.94 -0.72 0.42
N ALA A 398 31.87 -0.44 1.15
CA ALA A 398 31.95 0.26 2.43
C ALA A 398 32.69 -0.59 3.50
N PRO A 399 33.23 0.02 4.56
CA PRO A 399 33.95 -0.70 5.60
C PRO A 399 33.11 -1.81 6.24
N ALA A 400 33.74 -2.97 6.49
CA ALA A 400 33.10 -4.06 7.20
C ALA A 400 32.76 -3.67 8.65
N LEU A 401 31.63 -4.19 9.14
CA LEU A 401 31.18 -4.04 10.52
C LEU A 401 30.81 -5.44 11.02
N GLN A 402 31.11 -5.73 12.29
CA GLN A 402 30.72 -6.98 12.95
C GLN A 402 29.19 -6.98 13.21
N TRP A 403 28.42 -7.09 12.13
CA TRP A 403 26.97 -7.09 12.15
C TRP A 403 26.43 -7.84 10.95
N ASN A 404 25.89 -9.04 11.21
CA ASN A 404 25.43 -9.97 10.18
C ASN A 404 24.49 -9.34 9.14
N ARG A 405 23.59 -8.42 9.55
CA ARG A 405 22.66 -7.75 8.62
C ARG A 405 23.38 -6.78 7.68
N TRP A 406 24.41 -6.09 8.16
CA TRP A 406 25.25 -5.25 7.29
C TRP A 406 26.03 -6.12 6.31
N GLU A 407 26.68 -7.19 6.78
CA GLU A 407 27.43 -8.12 5.93
C GLU A 407 26.53 -8.73 4.84
N ALA A 408 25.32 -9.17 5.21
CA ALA A 408 24.32 -9.68 4.26
C ALA A 408 23.90 -8.62 3.22
N LEU A 409 23.71 -7.36 3.64
CA LEU A 409 23.40 -6.28 2.70
C LEU A 409 24.57 -5.99 1.75
N GLN A 410 25.82 -6.08 2.22
CA GLN A 410 27.00 -5.94 1.37
C GLN A 410 27.10 -7.08 0.34
N GLU A 411 26.81 -8.31 0.75
CA GLU A 411 26.78 -9.47 -0.15
C GLU A 411 25.68 -9.32 -1.22
N GLN A 412 24.47 -8.96 -0.79
CA GLN A 412 23.36 -8.73 -1.72
C GLN A 412 23.64 -7.57 -2.69
N ALA A 413 24.28 -6.50 -2.21
CA ALA A 413 24.67 -5.38 -3.05
C ALA A 413 25.68 -5.81 -4.12
N ARG A 414 26.69 -6.63 -3.77
CA ARG A 414 27.65 -7.20 -4.75
C ARG A 414 26.95 -8.03 -5.81
N ALA A 415 26.07 -8.94 -5.39
CA ALA A 415 25.33 -9.81 -6.29
C ALA A 415 24.50 -9.03 -7.33
N LEU A 416 23.89 -7.90 -6.92
CA LEU A 416 23.12 -7.03 -7.81
C LEU A 416 23.99 -6.16 -8.72
N THR A 417 25.24 -5.86 -8.34
CA THR A 417 26.17 -5.08 -9.18
C THR A 417 27.01 -5.93 -10.13
N ASP A 418 27.36 -7.17 -9.76
CA ASP A 418 28.28 -8.02 -10.52
C ASP A 418 27.67 -8.55 -11.84
N GLY A 419 26.33 -8.61 -11.93
CA GLY A 419 25.61 -8.96 -13.16
C GLY A 419 25.80 -7.99 -14.33
N ASP A 420 26.32 -6.78 -14.07
CA ASP A 420 26.55 -5.71 -15.05
C ASP A 420 28.05 -5.45 -15.29
N SER A 421 28.86 -6.51 -15.30
CA SER A 421 30.30 -6.45 -15.61
C SER A 421 30.59 -5.97 -17.05
N HIS A 422 30.27 -4.73 -17.37
CA HIS A 422 30.84 -4.01 -18.50
C HIS A 422 32.23 -3.52 -18.10
N ALA A 423 33.21 -4.32 -18.51
CA ALA A 423 34.63 -4.01 -18.62
C ALA A 423 35.35 -3.58 -17.32
N THR A 424 35.94 -4.56 -16.65
CA THR A 424 37.01 -4.37 -15.64
C THR A 424 38.27 -3.69 -16.23
N GLU A 425 38.35 -3.58 -17.56
CA GLU A 425 39.41 -2.86 -18.26
C GLU A 425 38.92 -1.48 -18.70
N LEU A 426 39.64 -0.43 -18.30
CA LEU A 426 39.50 0.88 -18.93
C LEU A 426 39.59 0.70 -20.46
N PRO A 427 38.70 1.32 -21.25
CA PRO A 427 38.81 1.23 -22.70
C PRO A 427 40.22 1.66 -23.10
N LYS A 428 40.86 0.90 -24.00
CA LYS A 428 42.18 1.26 -24.52
C LYS A 428 42.07 2.63 -25.19
N LEU A 429 42.41 3.67 -24.43
CA LEU A 429 42.37 5.04 -24.91
C LEU A 429 43.39 5.17 -26.06
N PRO A 430 43.05 5.87 -27.15
CA PRO A 430 44.00 6.13 -28.21
C PRO A 430 45.22 6.89 -27.64
N PRO A 431 46.43 6.68 -28.20
CA PRO A 431 47.61 7.39 -27.75
C PRO A 431 47.43 8.90 -27.90
N LEU A 432 47.82 9.67 -26.87
CA LEU A 432 47.72 11.12 -26.90
C LEU A 432 48.37 11.70 -28.16
N ALA A 433 47.62 12.56 -28.87
CA ALA A 433 48.13 13.28 -30.02
C ALA A 433 49.32 14.17 -29.62
N ARG A 434 50.20 14.49 -30.58
CA ARG A 434 51.44 15.25 -30.33
C ARG A 434 51.18 16.62 -29.67
N GLU A 435 50.02 17.22 -29.90
CA GLU A 435 49.58 18.48 -29.29
C GLU A 435 49.14 18.31 -27.82
N GLN A 436 48.48 17.20 -27.49
CA GLN A 436 47.99 16.88 -26.14
C GLN A 436 49.11 16.44 -25.18
N ARG A 437 50.29 16.10 -25.72
CA ARG A 437 51.50 15.79 -24.93
C ARG A 437 52.20 17.04 -24.41
N LYS A 438 51.81 18.24 -24.87
CA LYS A 438 52.35 19.51 -24.38
C LYS A 438 51.47 20.01 -23.23
N ARG A 439 52.09 20.51 -22.16
CA ARG A 439 51.38 21.16 -21.06
C ARG A 439 50.52 22.30 -21.63
N HIS A 440 49.22 22.26 -21.39
CA HIS A 440 48.30 23.31 -21.81
C HIS A 440 48.74 24.65 -21.17
N GLN A 441 49.24 25.58 -21.98
CA GLN A 441 49.51 26.94 -21.55
C GLN A 441 48.21 27.74 -21.65
N SER A 442 47.56 27.95 -20.50
CA SER A 442 46.42 28.87 -20.41
C SER A 442 46.85 30.28 -20.83
N ARG A 443 46.04 30.95 -21.67
CA ARG A 443 46.25 32.33 -22.10
C ARG A 443 46.02 33.38 -20.99
N LEU A 444 45.74 32.96 -19.75
CA LEU A 444 45.77 33.85 -18.60
C LEU A 444 47.23 34.14 -18.21
N GLN A 445 47.88 35.00 -18.99
CA GLN A 445 49.01 35.76 -18.49
C GLN A 445 48.51 36.58 -17.30
N ARG A 446 48.97 36.26 -16.09
CA ARG A 446 48.90 37.18 -14.97
C ARG A 446 49.70 38.42 -15.38
N GLY A 447 49.00 39.50 -15.72
CA GLY A 447 49.58 40.83 -15.75
C GLY A 447 50.28 41.08 -14.42
N ARG A 448 51.54 41.53 -14.50
CA ARG A 448 52.32 41.98 -13.36
C ARG A 448 51.71 43.23 -12.76
#